data_AF-A0AA51KZ57-F1
#
_entry.id   AF-A0AA51KZ57-F1
#
_cell.length_a   1.000
_cell.length_b   1.000
_cell.length_c   1.000
_cell.angle_alpha   90.00
_cell.angle_beta   90.00
_cell.angle_gamma   90.00
#
_symmetry.space_group_name_H-M   'P 1'
#
loop_
_entity.id
_entity.type
_entity.pdbx_description
1 polymer ?
#
loop_
_entity_poly.entity_id
_entity_poly.type
_entity_poly.pdbx_seq_one_letter_code
_entity_poly.pdbx_strand_id
1 'polypeptide(L)'
;MGALDRLLRKVPINNAYCSLYKNEYTKDIVENFMSKKGQLVGKVRNSFSEVKISEHAFERWNQRVGPFFTRVEKLERLVFALLSLPLRIEWLSPSLGIIDSDILFIYEAREETLLIKTFYGRCSFHPSLYQFPVLKKYNLHELEKINLSLPPNILEQQVAPVLPLEVILFNGRTMDYCIETYLVEEQRSCMYLKMIKKGKITEITEIDLNHPEQHLLNRSVLYVLNRLGYQEFVKAHLLHHKPDAVEESYQKHAVYMRERALKHE
;
A
#
# COMPACT_ATOMS: atom_id res chain seq x y z
N MET A 1 9.69 12.13 -26.18
CA MET A 1 10.60 11.84 -25.06
C MET A 1 11.28 13.15 -24.71
N GLY A 2 10.85 13.79 -23.62
CA GLY A 2 11.31 15.13 -23.24
C GLY A 2 12.72 15.13 -22.66
N ALA A 3 13.33 16.31 -22.49
CA ALA A 3 14.66 16.45 -21.87
C ALA A 3 14.73 15.84 -20.47
N LEU A 4 13.64 15.93 -19.69
CA LEU A 4 13.57 15.36 -18.34
C LEU A 4 13.56 13.83 -18.34
N ASP A 5 12.97 13.18 -19.34
CA ASP A 5 12.93 11.71 -19.44
C ASP A 5 14.33 11.09 -19.48
N ARG A 6 15.35 11.85 -19.91
CA ARG A 6 16.76 11.40 -19.95
C ARG A 6 17.41 11.38 -18.56
N LEU A 7 16.94 12.21 -17.63
CA LEU A 7 17.43 12.26 -16.25
C LEU A 7 16.74 11.21 -15.36
N LEU A 8 15.54 10.81 -15.76
CA LEU A 8 14.74 9.83 -15.05
C LEU A 8 15.20 8.43 -15.43
N ARG A 9 15.37 7.58 -14.42
CA ARG A 9 15.71 6.18 -14.66
C ARG A 9 14.42 5.45 -15.00
N LYS A 10 14.31 4.98 -16.24
CA LYS A 10 13.24 4.06 -16.64
C LYS A 10 13.23 2.86 -15.70
N VAL A 11 12.10 2.64 -15.05
CA VAL A 11 11.85 1.45 -14.24
C VAL A 11 10.60 0.74 -14.73
N PRO A 12 10.59 -0.60 -14.73
CA PRO A 12 9.36 -1.34 -14.92
C PRO A 12 8.45 -1.09 -13.71
N ILE A 13 7.22 -0.69 -13.99
CA ILE A 13 6.14 -0.78 -13.00
C ILE A 13 5.71 -2.25 -13.04
N ASN A 14 5.83 -2.93 -11.91
CA ASN A 14 5.56 -4.37 -11.85
C ASN A 14 4.07 -4.62 -11.73
N ASN A 15 3.43 -3.94 -10.80
CA ASN A 15 2.01 -4.05 -10.54
C ASN A 15 1.46 -2.67 -10.22
N ALA A 16 0.31 -2.33 -10.82
CA ALA A 16 -0.48 -1.18 -10.43
C ALA A 16 -1.85 -1.70 -10.01
N TYR A 17 -2.25 -1.38 -8.77
CA TYR A 17 -3.55 -1.70 -8.22
C TYR A 17 -4.33 -0.40 -8.06
N CYS A 18 -5.42 -0.26 -8.79
CA CYS A 18 -6.41 0.78 -8.52
C CYS A 18 -7.50 0.16 -7.63
N SER A 19 -7.52 0.60 -6.39
CA SER A 19 -8.54 0.24 -5.41
C SER A 19 -9.76 1.13 -5.67
N LEU A 20 -10.56 0.72 -6.66
CA LEU A 20 -11.96 1.10 -6.87
C LEU A 20 -12.32 2.58 -6.62
N TYR A 21 -12.13 3.44 -7.61
CA TYR A 21 -13.22 4.18 -8.27
C TYR A 21 -12.79 4.41 -9.72
N LYS A 22 -13.58 3.92 -10.68
CA LYS A 22 -13.35 4.14 -12.12
C LYS A 22 -13.42 5.64 -12.40
N ASN A 23 -12.29 6.34 -12.36
CA ASN A 23 -12.14 7.58 -13.10
C ASN A 23 -11.68 7.18 -14.52
N GLU A 24 -12.34 7.67 -15.57
CA GLU A 24 -12.01 7.29 -16.95
C GLU A 24 -10.54 7.61 -17.30
N TYR A 25 -9.95 8.60 -16.62
CA TYR A 25 -8.54 8.97 -16.76
C TYR A 25 -7.53 7.92 -16.26
N THR A 26 -7.86 7.10 -15.26
CA THR A 26 -6.93 6.06 -14.74
C THR A 26 -7.04 4.74 -15.50
N LYS A 27 -8.10 4.55 -16.27
CA LYS A 27 -8.36 3.31 -17.01
C LYS A 27 -7.30 3.07 -18.11
N ASP A 28 -6.97 4.10 -18.89
CA ASP A 28 -5.96 4.01 -19.95
C ASP A 28 -4.54 3.82 -19.38
N ILE A 29 -4.25 4.38 -18.21
CA ILE A 29 -2.95 4.24 -17.54
C ILE A 29 -2.80 2.80 -17.05
N VAL A 30 -3.81 2.27 -16.34
CA VAL A 30 -3.81 0.89 -15.83
C VAL A 30 -3.80 -0.14 -16.97
N GLU A 31 -4.59 0.05 -18.03
CA GLU A 31 -4.60 -0.86 -19.20
C GLU A 31 -3.26 -0.88 -19.94
N ASN A 32 -2.58 0.26 -20.06
CA ASN A 32 -1.24 0.31 -20.66
C ASN A 32 -0.17 -0.38 -19.80
N PHE A 33 -0.27 -0.34 -18.47
CA PHE A 33 0.71 -0.94 -17.56
C PHE A 33 0.46 -2.43 -17.27
N MET A 34 -0.80 -2.88 -17.22
CA MET A 34 -1.21 -4.26 -16.92
C MET A 34 -0.91 -5.26 -18.05
N SER A 35 -0.51 -4.79 -19.24
CA SER A 35 -0.14 -5.64 -20.38
C SER A 35 1.12 -6.50 -20.14
N LYS A 36 1.86 -6.28 -19.04
CA LYS A 36 3.01 -7.09 -18.64
C LYS A 36 2.77 -7.72 -17.27
N LYS A 37 2.60 -9.04 -17.23
CA LYS A 37 2.52 -9.85 -16.00
C LYS A 37 3.74 -9.58 -15.10
N GLY A 38 3.59 -8.70 -14.11
CA GLY A 38 4.56 -8.52 -13.03
C GLY A 38 4.44 -9.65 -12.01
N GLN A 39 5.57 -10.29 -11.68
CA GLN A 39 5.65 -11.17 -10.52
C GLN A 39 5.75 -10.32 -9.26
N LEU A 40 4.84 -10.57 -8.32
CA LEU A 40 4.86 -10.02 -6.96
C LEU A 40 6.21 -10.33 -6.28
N VAL A 41 6.91 -9.29 -5.81
CA VAL A 41 8.07 -9.46 -4.95
C VAL A 41 7.58 -9.63 -3.51
N GLY A 42 7.61 -10.88 -3.05
CA GLY A 42 7.11 -11.31 -1.75
C GLY A 42 6.22 -12.52 -1.92
N LYS A 43 6.77 -13.72 -1.69
CA LYS A 43 6.06 -15.00 -1.77
C LYS A 43 5.03 -15.12 -0.64
N VAL A 44 3.94 -14.39 -0.72
CA VAL A 44 2.65 -14.95 -0.35
C VAL A 44 1.83 -14.87 -1.61
N ARG A 45 1.79 -15.99 -2.34
CA ARG A 45 0.64 -16.27 -3.20
C ARG A 45 -0.54 -16.22 -2.23
N ASN A 46 -1.21 -15.08 -2.10
CA ASN A 46 -2.55 -15.08 -1.53
C ASN A 46 -3.40 -15.79 -2.57
N SER A 47 -3.38 -17.13 -2.53
CA SER A 47 -4.19 -18.02 -3.36
C SER A 47 -5.64 -18.00 -2.91
N PHE A 48 -5.97 -17.17 -1.92
CA PHE A 48 -7.31 -17.05 -1.41
C PHE A 48 -8.14 -16.22 -2.39
N SER A 49 -9.13 -16.86 -3.01
CA SER A 49 -10.17 -16.21 -3.79
C SER A 49 -11.31 -15.68 -2.90
N GLU A 50 -11.36 -16.14 -1.64
CA GLU A 50 -12.42 -15.79 -0.69
C GLU A 50 -11.90 -15.58 0.75
N VAL A 51 -12.56 -14.68 1.48
CA VAL A 51 -12.44 -14.56 2.94
C VAL A 51 -13.78 -14.90 3.58
N LYS A 52 -13.75 -15.75 4.60
CA LYS A 52 -14.89 -16.05 5.46
C LYS A 52 -14.60 -15.64 6.89
N ILE A 53 -15.60 -15.12 7.59
CA ILE A 53 -15.48 -14.75 9.00
C ILE A 53 -16.45 -15.61 9.81
N SER A 54 -15.93 -16.33 10.80
CA SER A 54 -16.78 -17.09 11.72
C SER A 54 -17.68 -16.15 12.53
N GLU A 55 -18.83 -16.65 12.98
CA GLU A 55 -19.72 -15.89 13.88
C GLU A 55 -18.98 -15.35 15.10
N HIS A 56 -18.18 -16.20 15.75
CA HIS A 56 -17.32 -15.80 16.86
C HIS A 56 -16.33 -14.68 16.49
N ALA A 57 -15.68 -14.76 15.33
CA ALA A 57 -14.78 -13.70 14.88
C ALA A 57 -15.52 -12.38 14.68
N PHE A 58 -16.71 -12.42 14.09
CA PHE A 58 -17.52 -11.23 13.87
C PHE A 58 -17.92 -10.56 15.19
N GLU A 59 -18.35 -11.33 16.19
CA GLU A 59 -18.62 -10.82 17.53
C GLU A 59 -17.37 -10.18 18.17
N ARG A 60 -16.22 -10.87 18.08
CA ARG A 60 -14.96 -10.34 18.66
C ARG A 60 -14.46 -9.09 17.96
N TRP A 61 -14.68 -8.95 16.65
CA TRP A 61 -14.38 -7.69 15.96
C TRP A 61 -15.15 -6.53 16.60
N ASN A 62 -16.47 -6.72 16.76
CA ASN A 62 -17.36 -5.70 17.32
C ASN A 62 -17.11 -5.42 18.82
N GLN A 63 -16.46 -6.32 19.54
CA GLN A 63 -16.12 -6.15 20.95
C GLN A 63 -14.70 -5.62 21.20
N ARG A 64 -13.75 -5.80 20.26
CA ARG A 64 -12.30 -5.63 20.52
C ARG A 64 -11.52 -4.83 19.50
N VAL A 65 -12.06 -4.68 18.29
CA VAL A 65 -11.33 -4.07 17.18
C VAL A 65 -12.03 -2.80 16.75
N GLY A 66 -13.30 -2.90 16.37
CA GLY A 66 -14.04 -1.78 15.80
C GLY A 66 -13.52 -1.31 14.44
N PRO A 67 -14.33 -0.54 13.69
CA PRO A 67 -15.65 -0.03 14.06
C PRO A 67 -16.70 -1.13 14.10
N PHE A 68 -17.83 -0.82 14.73
CA PHE A 68 -18.96 -1.75 14.79
C PHE A 68 -19.54 -1.98 13.39
N PHE A 69 -19.62 -3.25 12.99
CA PHE A 69 -20.31 -3.68 11.78
C PHE A 69 -21.62 -4.38 12.14
N THR A 70 -22.69 -4.03 11.44
CA THR A 70 -24.00 -4.70 11.57
C THR A 70 -24.11 -5.98 10.76
N ARG A 71 -23.21 -6.18 9.78
CA ARG A 71 -23.27 -7.26 8.78
C ARG A 71 -21.88 -7.82 8.54
N VAL A 72 -21.74 -9.13 8.62
CA VAL A 72 -20.45 -9.84 8.49
C VAL A 72 -19.83 -9.67 7.10
N GLU A 73 -20.64 -9.56 6.05
CA GLU A 73 -20.17 -9.47 4.67
C GLU A 73 -19.39 -8.17 4.41
N LYS A 74 -19.69 -7.10 5.17
CA LYS A 74 -18.92 -5.85 5.08
C LYS A 74 -17.50 -6.05 5.63
N LEU A 75 -17.38 -6.81 6.72
CA LEU A 75 -16.08 -7.11 7.31
C LEU A 75 -15.30 -8.10 6.44
N GLU A 76 -15.96 -9.11 5.86
CA GLU A 76 -15.34 -10.02 4.88
C GLU A 76 -14.76 -9.25 3.69
N ARG A 77 -15.51 -8.31 3.11
CA ARG A 77 -15.04 -7.46 2.01
C ARG A 77 -13.85 -6.60 2.40
N LEU A 78 -13.88 -6.01 3.61
CA LEU A 78 -12.77 -5.21 4.13
C LEU A 78 -11.50 -6.06 4.28
N VAL A 79 -11.60 -7.21 4.93
CA VAL A 79 -10.46 -8.13 5.12
C VAL A 79 -9.95 -8.65 3.78
N PHE A 80 -10.84 -8.96 2.84
CA PHE A 80 -10.46 -9.37 1.49
C PHE A 80 -9.74 -8.25 0.73
N ALA A 81 -10.20 -7.00 0.84
CA ALA A 81 -9.53 -5.85 0.26
C ALA A 81 -8.12 -5.68 0.86
N LEU A 82 -7.99 -5.77 2.18
CA LEU A 82 -6.69 -5.71 2.87
C LEU A 82 -5.75 -6.85 2.44
N LEU A 83 -6.28 -8.07 2.29
CA LEU A 83 -5.54 -9.23 1.82
C LEU A 83 -5.03 -9.05 0.38
N SER A 84 -5.78 -8.35 -0.45
CA SER A 84 -5.41 -8.05 -1.84
C SER A 84 -4.33 -6.97 -1.94
N LEU A 85 -4.10 -6.22 -0.86
CA LEU A 85 -3.10 -5.16 -0.80
C LEU A 85 -1.76 -5.72 -0.27
N PRO A 86 -0.65 -5.36 -0.92
CA PRO A 86 0.67 -5.81 -0.51
C PRO A 86 1.01 -5.30 0.90
N LEU A 87 1.65 -6.13 1.71
CA LEU A 87 2.24 -5.75 3.02
C LEU A 87 1.26 -5.24 4.09
N ARG A 88 -0.06 -5.30 3.85
CA ARG A 88 -1.08 -4.97 4.86
C ARG A 88 -1.25 -6.07 5.90
N ILE A 89 -1.02 -7.33 5.50
CA ILE A 89 -1.11 -8.48 6.40
C ILE A 89 0.26 -9.13 6.54
N GLU A 90 0.76 -9.20 7.78
CA GLU A 90 1.92 -9.99 8.14
C GLU A 90 1.48 -11.33 8.73
N TRP A 91 2.02 -12.42 8.18
CA TRP A 91 1.74 -13.79 8.62
C TRP A 91 2.80 -14.23 9.63
N LEU A 92 2.43 -14.24 10.91
CA LEU A 92 3.34 -14.55 12.01
C LEU A 92 3.53 -16.06 12.18
N SER A 93 2.51 -16.85 11.84
CA SER A 93 2.56 -18.33 11.81
C SER A 93 1.48 -18.87 10.86
N PRO A 94 1.43 -20.19 10.58
CA PRO A 94 0.41 -20.79 9.71
C PRO A 94 -1.06 -20.57 10.15
N SER A 95 -1.30 -20.08 11.36
CA SER A 95 -2.64 -19.83 11.92
C SER A 95 -2.77 -18.46 12.58
N LEU A 96 -1.78 -17.57 12.44
CA LEU A 96 -1.74 -16.28 13.10
C LEU A 96 -1.32 -15.20 12.13
N GLY A 97 -2.11 -14.15 12.01
CA GLY A 97 -1.81 -12.98 11.20
C GLY A 97 -2.01 -11.70 11.98
N ILE A 98 -1.41 -10.62 11.48
CA ILE A 98 -1.61 -9.26 11.96
C ILE A 98 -1.88 -8.33 10.79
N ILE A 99 -2.97 -7.56 10.86
CA ILE A 99 -3.31 -6.51 9.89
C ILE A 99 -2.72 -5.20 10.39
N ASP A 100 -2.00 -4.49 9.51
CA ASP A 100 -1.43 -3.16 9.75
C ASP A 100 -0.58 -3.05 11.01
N SER A 101 0.08 -4.15 11.39
CA SER A 101 0.84 -4.25 12.65
C SER A 101 0.04 -3.95 13.92
N ASP A 102 -1.29 -3.96 13.85
CA ASP A 102 -2.18 -3.58 14.96
C ASP A 102 -3.24 -4.66 15.25
N ILE A 103 -3.97 -5.15 14.25
CA ILE A 103 -5.11 -6.04 14.50
C ILE A 103 -4.66 -7.50 14.43
N LEU A 104 -4.64 -8.18 15.58
CA LEU A 104 -4.21 -9.57 15.69
C LEU A 104 -5.37 -10.55 15.50
N PHE A 105 -5.20 -11.56 14.65
CA PHE A 105 -6.25 -12.53 14.33
C PHE A 105 -5.71 -13.95 14.14
N ILE A 106 -6.53 -14.95 14.48
CA ILE A 106 -6.29 -16.35 14.11
C ILE A 106 -7.11 -16.69 12.88
N TYR A 107 -6.50 -17.48 12.00
CA TYR A 107 -7.15 -17.98 10.80
C TYR A 107 -6.87 -19.46 10.55
N GLU A 108 -7.62 -20.02 9.62
CA GLU A 108 -7.38 -21.32 9.00
C GLU A 108 -7.43 -21.14 7.48
N ALA A 109 -6.36 -21.58 6.81
CA ALA A 109 -6.31 -21.60 5.35
C ALA A 109 -6.92 -22.90 4.83
N ARG A 110 -7.89 -22.81 3.91
CA ARG A 110 -8.55 -23.95 3.26
C ARG A 110 -8.56 -23.75 1.77
N GLU A 111 -7.71 -24.44 1.01
CA GLU A 111 -7.60 -24.29 -0.45
C GLU A 111 -7.57 -22.82 -0.89
N GLU A 112 -8.69 -22.26 -1.34
CA GLU A 112 -8.85 -20.88 -1.78
C GLU A 112 -9.62 -19.96 -0.81
N THR A 113 -9.97 -20.44 0.39
CA THR A 113 -10.69 -19.68 1.41
C THR A 113 -9.80 -19.41 2.63
N LEU A 114 -9.75 -18.14 3.04
CA LEU A 114 -9.20 -17.73 4.32
C LEU A 114 -10.32 -17.62 5.35
N LEU A 115 -10.42 -18.59 6.28
CA LEU A 115 -11.39 -18.55 7.37
C LEU A 115 -10.80 -17.85 8.59
N ILE A 116 -11.28 -16.66 8.91
CA ILE A 116 -10.93 -15.95 10.15
C ILE A 116 -11.72 -16.56 11.30
N LYS A 117 -11.01 -17.11 12.29
CA LYS A 117 -11.61 -17.81 13.44
C LYS A 117 -11.91 -16.89 14.61
N THR A 118 -11.05 -15.90 14.86
CA THR A 118 -11.25 -14.91 15.92
C THR A 118 -10.34 -13.70 15.73
N PHE A 119 -10.77 -12.55 16.24
CA PHE A 119 -9.94 -11.36 16.43
C PHE A 119 -9.60 -11.21 17.92
N TYR A 120 -8.32 -11.05 18.23
CA TYR A 120 -7.88 -10.81 19.60
C TYR A 120 -7.99 -9.34 20.00
N GLY A 121 -8.01 -8.44 19.03
CA GLY A 121 -8.09 -7.00 19.26
C GLY A 121 -6.95 -6.26 18.58
N ARG A 122 -6.82 -4.99 18.95
CA ARG A 122 -5.75 -4.09 18.52
C ARG A 122 -4.60 -4.09 19.51
N CYS A 123 -3.39 -4.31 19.05
CA CYS A 123 -2.16 -4.25 19.85
C CYS A 123 -1.97 -2.87 20.49
N SER A 124 -2.42 -1.81 19.82
CA SER A 124 -2.43 -0.43 20.36
C SER A 124 -3.28 -0.27 21.63
N PHE A 125 -4.36 -1.04 21.80
CA PHE A 125 -5.20 -1.01 23.00
C PHE A 125 -4.81 -2.08 24.03
N HIS A 126 -4.26 -3.20 23.57
CA HIS A 126 -3.83 -4.29 24.43
C HIS A 126 -2.37 -4.66 24.14
N PRO A 127 -1.39 -3.96 24.74
CA PRO A 127 0.03 -4.25 24.52
C PRO A 127 0.44 -5.68 24.91
N SER A 128 -0.33 -6.35 25.76
CA SER A 128 -0.13 -7.77 26.09
C SER A 128 -0.20 -8.67 24.84
N LEU A 129 -0.91 -8.26 23.78
CA LEU A 129 -1.02 -8.98 22.51
C LEU A 129 0.33 -9.15 21.79
N TYR A 130 1.33 -8.29 22.04
CA TYR A 130 2.69 -8.51 21.52
C TYR A 130 3.35 -9.78 22.06
N GLN A 131 2.88 -10.30 23.19
CA GLN A 131 3.32 -11.56 23.79
C GLN A 131 2.32 -12.69 23.52
N PHE A 132 1.70 -12.68 22.34
CA PHE A 132 0.65 -13.62 21.96
C PHE A 132 0.94 -15.10 22.26
N PRO A 133 2.15 -15.65 22.03
CA PRO A 133 2.44 -17.04 22.36
C PRO A 133 2.19 -17.42 23.83
N VAL A 134 2.36 -16.46 24.75
CA VAL A 134 2.07 -16.63 26.17
C VAL A 134 0.57 -16.53 26.43
N LEU A 135 -0.09 -15.52 25.86
CA LEU A 135 -1.53 -15.30 26.01
C LEU A 135 -2.39 -16.43 25.46
N LYS A 136 -1.96 -17.07 24.36
CA LYS A 136 -2.67 -18.20 23.75
C LYS A 136 -2.95 -19.30 24.77
N LYS A 137 -2.07 -19.53 25.74
CA LYS A 137 -2.24 -20.53 26.80
C LYS A 137 -3.44 -20.26 27.73
N TYR A 138 -3.86 -19.00 27.84
CA TYR A 138 -4.92 -18.56 28.76
C TYR A 138 -6.26 -18.34 28.07
N ASN A 139 -6.26 -18.22 26.74
CA ASN A 139 -7.44 -17.99 25.89
C ASN A 139 -7.58 -19.08 24.82
N LEU A 140 -7.10 -20.29 25.10
CA LEU A 140 -7.37 -21.50 24.33
C LEU A 140 -8.71 -22.06 24.83
N HIS A 141 -9.71 -22.11 23.94
CA HIS A 141 -11.06 -22.59 24.21
C HIS A 141 -11.91 -21.59 25.02
N GLU A 142 -13.23 -21.70 24.88
CA GLU A 142 -14.31 -20.72 25.15
C GLU A 142 -14.33 -20.04 26.54
N LEU A 143 -13.40 -20.38 27.43
CA LEU A 143 -13.21 -19.78 28.74
C LEU A 143 -12.07 -18.76 28.71
N GLU A 144 -12.37 -17.57 28.21
CA GLU A 144 -11.41 -16.47 28.21
C GLU A 144 -11.13 -15.98 29.63
N LYS A 145 -9.87 -16.12 30.06
CA LYS A 145 -9.43 -15.63 31.38
C LYS A 145 -9.09 -14.15 31.37
N ILE A 146 -8.83 -13.59 30.18
CA ILE A 146 -8.40 -12.20 30.01
C ILE A 146 -9.47 -11.48 29.21
N ASN A 147 -10.09 -10.47 29.83
CA ASN A 147 -11.04 -9.61 29.15
C ASN A 147 -10.30 -8.64 28.22
N LEU A 148 -10.41 -8.88 26.91
CA LEU A 148 -9.87 -8.02 25.85
C LEU A 148 -10.94 -7.14 25.21
N SER A 149 -12.12 -7.03 25.84
CA SER A 149 -13.21 -6.21 25.33
C SER A 149 -12.93 -4.75 25.58
N LEU A 150 -13.22 -3.91 24.58
CA LEU A 150 -13.13 -2.48 24.68
C LEU A 150 -14.47 -1.88 25.17
N PRO A 151 -14.44 -0.78 25.94
CA PRO A 151 -15.66 -0.04 26.27
C PRO A 151 -16.40 0.45 25.00
N PRO A 152 -17.74 0.51 24.99
CA PRO A 152 -18.52 0.93 23.82
C PRO A 152 -18.12 2.29 23.26
N ASN A 153 -17.86 3.28 24.13
CA ASN A 153 -17.42 4.62 23.73
C ASN A 153 -16.06 4.61 23.01
N ILE A 154 -15.19 3.65 23.30
CA ILE A 154 -13.91 3.48 22.59
C ILE A 154 -14.15 2.80 21.24
N LEU A 155 -15.04 1.81 21.18
CA LEU A 155 -15.42 1.10 19.95
C LEU A 155 -16.05 2.02 18.90
N GLU A 156 -16.90 2.96 19.34
CA GLU A 156 -17.54 3.97 18.50
C GLU A 156 -16.54 4.95 17.88
N GLN A 157 -15.39 5.16 18.53
CA GLN A 157 -14.32 6.02 18.04
C GLN A 157 -13.34 5.28 17.12
N GLN A 158 -13.46 3.96 16.99
CA GLN A 158 -12.56 3.19 16.13
C GLN A 158 -12.82 3.46 14.67
N VAL A 159 -11.75 3.51 13.90
CA VAL A 159 -11.81 3.64 12.44
C VAL A 159 -11.35 2.33 11.80
N ALA A 160 -12.03 1.93 10.73
CA ALA A 160 -11.62 0.74 9.99
C ALA A 160 -10.21 0.96 9.40
N PRO A 161 -9.41 -0.10 9.21
CA PRO A 161 -8.19 -0.02 8.42
C PRO A 161 -8.42 0.75 7.11
N VAL A 162 -7.66 1.84 6.93
CA VAL A 162 -7.84 2.74 5.79
C VAL A 162 -7.38 2.03 4.51
N LEU A 163 -8.20 2.07 3.47
CA LEU A 163 -7.84 1.54 2.17
C LEU A 163 -7.33 2.68 1.27
N PRO A 164 -6.17 2.52 0.61
CA PRO A 164 -5.72 3.47 -0.39
C PRO A 164 -6.66 3.47 -1.59
N LEU A 165 -6.75 4.61 -2.28
CA LEU A 165 -7.41 4.75 -3.58
C LEU A 165 -6.58 4.09 -4.68
N GLU A 166 -5.26 4.27 -4.63
CA GLU A 166 -4.32 3.76 -5.63
C GLU A 166 -3.07 3.22 -4.94
N VAL A 167 -2.55 2.11 -5.47
CA VAL A 167 -1.32 1.47 -5.02
C VAL A 167 -0.46 1.10 -6.22
N ILE A 168 0.79 1.57 -6.26
CA ILE A 168 1.72 1.32 -7.36
C ILE A 168 2.98 0.67 -6.81
N LEU A 169 3.26 -0.55 -7.27
CA LEU A 169 4.45 -1.32 -6.92
C LEU A 169 5.45 -1.33 -8.08
N PHE A 170 6.70 -1.00 -7.79
CA PHE A 170 7.77 -1.01 -8.78
C PHE A 170 9.13 -1.32 -8.16
N ASN A 171 10.02 -1.94 -8.94
CA ASN A 171 11.38 -2.19 -8.48
C ASN A 171 12.28 -0.97 -8.70
N GLY A 172 13.02 -0.62 -7.67
CA GLY A 172 14.24 0.16 -7.79
C GLY A 172 15.46 -0.69 -8.18
N ARG A 173 16.64 -0.12 -8.00
CA ARG A 173 17.92 -0.85 -8.17
C ARG A 173 18.18 -1.86 -7.05
N THR A 174 17.92 -1.42 -5.82
CA THR A 174 18.39 -2.07 -4.58
C THR A 174 17.25 -2.40 -3.62
N MET A 175 16.06 -1.87 -3.88
CA MET A 175 14.87 -1.98 -3.06
C MET A 175 13.64 -1.81 -3.93
N ASP A 176 12.51 -2.27 -3.44
CA ASP A 176 11.21 -2.08 -4.07
C ASP A 176 10.51 -0.87 -3.46
N TYR A 177 9.58 -0.31 -4.21
CA TYR A 177 8.80 0.84 -3.77
C TYR A 177 7.32 0.54 -3.91
N CYS A 178 6.55 1.10 -2.98
CA CYS A 178 5.10 1.16 -3.05
C CYS A 178 4.69 2.63 -2.90
N ILE A 179 3.94 3.15 -3.87
CA ILE A 179 3.26 4.44 -3.71
C ILE A 179 1.81 4.13 -3.38
N GLU A 180 1.31 4.70 -2.29
CA GLU A 180 -0.09 4.62 -1.90
C GLU A 180 -0.70 6.01 -1.89
N THR A 181 -1.81 6.17 -2.60
CA THR A 181 -2.57 7.42 -2.65
C THR A 181 -3.84 7.23 -1.83
N TYR A 182 -4.14 8.16 -0.93
CA TYR A 182 -5.33 8.19 -0.11
C TYR A 182 -6.14 9.46 -0.39
N LEU A 183 -7.46 9.36 -0.25
CA LEU A 183 -8.35 10.50 -0.28
C LEU A 183 -8.55 11.00 1.15
N VAL A 184 -8.21 12.25 1.43
CA VAL A 184 -8.37 12.88 2.77
C VAL A 184 -9.68 13.66 2.82
N GLU A 185 -9.96 14.43 1.77
CA GLU A 185 -11.19 15.20 1.55
C GLU A 185 -11.57 15.07 0.08
N GLU A 186 -12.80 15.43 -0.32
CA GLU A 186 -13.35 15.18 -1.68
C GLU A 186 -12.45 15.62 -2.84
N GLN A 187 -11.50 16.53 -2.60
CA GLN A 187 -10.56 17.01 -3.62
C GLN A 187 -9.08 16.93 -3.19
N ARG A 188 -8.78 16.50 -1.97
CA ARG A 188 -7.41 16.45 -1.46
C ARG A 188 -6.96 15.00 -1.31
N SER A 189 -5.94 14.64 -2.09
CA SER A 189 -5.22 13.38 -1.91
C SER A 189 -3.92 13.59 -1.14
N CYS A 190 -3.52 12.57 -0.39
CA CYS A 190 -2.17 12.46 0.15
C CYS A 190 -1.51 11.20 -0.42
N MET A 191 -0.19 11.27 -0.61
CA MET A 191 0.58 10.21 -1.23
C MET A 191 1.71 9.79 -0.30
N TYR A 192 1.87 8.49 -0.10
CA TYR A 192 2.94 7.93 0.72
C TYR A 192 3.81 7.01 -0.12
N LEU A 193 5.12 7.22 -0.04
CA LEU A 193 6.14 6.33 -0.56
C LEU A 193 6.58 5.38 0.55
N LYS A 194 6.46 4.07 0.31
CA LYS A 194 7.02 3.02 1.15
C LYS A 194 8.23 2.41 0.46
N MET A 195 9.35 2.33 1.19
CA MET A 195 10.56 1.65 0.74
C MET A 195 10.57 0.24 1.31
N ILE A 196 10.76 -0.75 0.43
CA ILE A 196 10.60 -2.16 0.76
C ILE A 196 11.93 -2.88 0.49
N LYS A 197 12.48 -3.50 1.55
CA LYS A 197 13.71 -4.28 1.47
C LYS A 197 13.47 -5.66 2.03
N LYS A 198 13.74 -6.70 1.22
CA LYS A 198 13.52 -8.11 1.59
C LYS A 198 12.08 -8.38 2.06
N GLY A 199 11.09 -7.75 1.40
CA GLY A 199 9.67 -7.90 1.73
C GLY A 199 9.21 -7.19 3.00
N LYS A 200 10.05 -6.34 3.62
CA LYS A 200 9.67 -5.53 4.78
C LYS A 200 9.72 -4.05 4.44
N ILE A 201 8.75 -3.29 4.96
CA ILE A 201 8.75 -1.83 4.89
C ILE A 201 9.89 -1.35 5.80
N THR A 202 10.81 -0.56 5.26
CA THR A 202 11.93 0.03 6.01
C THR A 202 11.76 1.52 6.27
N GLU A 203 11.00 2.20 5.41
CA GLU A 203 10.77 3.64 5.50
C GLU A 203 9.43 3.98 4.85
N ILE A 204 8.76 4.99 5.42
CA ILE A 204 7.54 5.58 4.87
C ILE A 204 7.77 7.10 4.83
N THR A 205 7.58 7.70 3.66
CA THR A 205 7.76 9.13 3.44
C THR A 205 6.50 9.67 2.77
N GLU A 206 5.97 10.78 3.27
CA GLU A 206 4.92 11.51 2.56
C GLU A 206 5.52 12.19 1.31
N ILE A 207 4.81 12.14 0.19
CA ILE A 207 5.13 12.91 -1.02
C ILE A 207 4.14 14.06 -1.07
N ASP A 208 4.59 15.25 -0.72
CA ASP A 208 3.82 16.47 -0.94
C ASP A 208 4.09 17.01 -2.33
N LEU A 209 3.08 16.93 -3.20
CA LEU A 209 3.17 17.38 -4.59
C LEU A 209 3.21 18.91 -4.73
N ASN A 210 2.94 19.66 -3.65
CA ASN A 210 2.97 21.12 -3.63
C ASN A 210 4.29 21.68 -3.08
N HIS A 211 5.12 20.84 -2.45
CA HIS A 211 6.40 21.24 -1.84
C HIS A 211 7.57 20.49 -2.51
N PRO A 212 7.98 20.90 -3.73
CA PRO A 212 9.05 20.24 -4.47
C PRO A 212 10.43 20.30 -3.79
N GLU A 213 10.63 21.17 -2.80
CA GLU A 213 11.84 21.28 -1.97
C GLU A 213 11.96 20.19 -0.90
N GLN A 214 10.96 19.32 -0.75
CA GLN A 214 11.04 18.16 0.15
C GLN A 214 12.24 17.26 -0.16
N HIS A 215 12.55 16.33 0.74
CA HIS A 215 13.70 15.43 0.60
C HIS A 215 13.81 14.81 -0.82
N LEU A 216 15.02 14.78 -1.35
CA LEU A 216 15.31 14.31 -2.70
C LEU A 216 14.77 12.89 -2.92
N LEU A 217 13.79 12.76 -3.81
CA LEU A 217 13.21 11.48 -4.18
C LEU A 217 14.14 10.70 -5.11
N ASN A 218 14.05 9.37 -5.03
CA ASN A 218 14.81 8.50 -5.91
C ASN A 218 14.39 8.71 -7.39
N ARG A 219 15.35 8.66 -8.32
CA ARG A 219 15.07 8.79 -9.77
C ARG A 219 14.02 7.82 -10.28
N SER A 220 13.92 6.62 -9.70
CA SER A 220 12.88 5.63 -10.02
C SER A 220 11.49 6.09 -9.59
N VAL A 221 11.38 6.72 -8.42
CA VAL A 221 10.13 7.31 -7.90
C VAL A 221 9.72 8.48 -8.79
N LEU A 222 10.65 9.40 -9.08
CA LEU A 222 10.40 10.54 -9.97
C LEU A 222 9.98 10.10 -11.38
N TYR A 223 10.55 9.00 -11.90
CA TYR A 223 10.09 8.42 -13.16
C TYR A 223 8.63 7.99 -13.09
N VAL A 224 8.22 7.28 -12.03
CA VAL A 224 6.84 6.85 -11.84
C VAL A 224 5.91 8.05 -11.69
N LEU A 225 6.25 9.04 -10.85
CA LEU A 225 5.45 10.26 -10.68
C LEU A 225 5.26 11.03 -12.01
N ASN A 226 6.31 11.15 -12.81
CA ASN A 226 6.23 11.77 -14.13
C ASN A 226 5.26 11.02 -15.06
N ARG A 227 5.19 9.68 -14.94
CA ARG A 227 4.28 8.83 -15.71
C ARG A 227 2.83 8.88 -15.21
N LEU A 228 2.61 9.26 -13.96
CA LEU A 228 1.29 9.47 -13.38
C LEU A 228 0.71 10.87 -13.67
N GLY A 229 1.42 11.72 -14.41
CA GLY A 229 0.96 13.06 -14.74
C GLY A 229 1.45 14.16 -13.80
N TYR A 230 2.42 13.87 -12.92
CA TYR A 230 3.01 14.86 -12.02
C TYR A 230 4.29 15.49 -12.61
N GLN A 231 4.29 15.82 -13.90
CA GLN A 231 5.50 16.30 -14.59
C GLN A 231 6.00 17.63 -14.04
N GLU A 232 5.09 18.56 -13.71
CA GLU A 232 5.46 19.87 -13.15
C GLU A 232 6.13 19.74 -11.78
N PHE A 233 5.59 18.90 -10.90
CA PHE A 233 6.23 18.58 -9.63
C PHE A 233 7.63 17.98 -9.85
N VAL A 234 7.77 16.98 -10.73
CA VAL A 234 9.07 16.32 -10.99
C VAL A 234 10.09 17.31 -11.53
N LYS A 235 9.68 18.21 -12.42
CA LYS A 235 10.53 19.28 -12.96
C LYS A 235 10.98 20.23 -11.86
N ALA A 236 10.06 20.75 -11.05
CA ALA A 236 10.35 21.66 -9.95
C ALA A 236 11.28 21.02 -8.92
N HIS A 237 11.02 19.76 -8.56
CA HIS A 237 11.83 18.98 -7.62
C HIS A 237 13.26 18.76 -8.14
N LEU A 238 13.43 18.41 -9.42
CA LEU A 238 14.75 18.26 -10.03
C LEU A 238 15.50 19.59 -10.17
N LEU A 239 14.81 20.68 -10.49
CA LEU A 239 15.41 22.02 -10.57
C LEU A 239 15.93 22.48 -9.21
N HIS A 240 15.19 22.21 -8.12
CA HIS A 240 15.61 22.54 -6.77
C HIS A 240 16.86 21.76 -6.35
N HIS A 241 16.85 20.43 -6.52
CA HIS A 241 17.91 19.56 -6.00
C HIS A 241 19.10 19.38 -6.94
N LYS A 242 18.92 19.54 -8.26
CA LYS A 242 19.92 19.25 -9.30
C LYS A 242 19.85 20.22 -10.49
N PRO A 243 19.94 21.54 -10.27
CA PRO A 243 19.75 22.55 -11.32
C PRO A 243 20.70 22.35 -12.52
N ASP A 244 21.99 22.13 -12.27
CA ASP A 244 22.99 21.96 -13.32
C ASP A 244 22.70 20.76 -14.23
N ALA A 245 22.29 19.63 -13.63
CA ALA A 245 21.96 18.43 -14.38
C ALA A 245 20.71 18.62 -15.26
N VAL A 246 19.77 19.45 -14.80
CA VAL A 246 18.58 19.81 -15.59
C VAL A 246 18.98 20.66 -16.78
N GLU A 247 19.76 21.72 -16.56
CA GLU A 247 20.25 22.60 -17.62
C GLU A 247 21.05 21.84 -18.68
N GLU A 248 22.00 21.00 -18.26
CA GLU A 248 22.75 20.13 -19.17
C GLU A 248 21.85 19.23 -20.02
N SER A 249 20.78 18.68 -19.44
CA SER A 249 19.87 17.79 -20.16
C SER A 249 19.07 18.53 -21.22
N TYR A 250 18.65 19.76 -20.94
CA TYR A 250 17.97 20.63 -21.91
C TYR A 250 18.91 20.99 -23.06
N GLN A 251 20.16 21.37 -22.78
CA GLN A 251 21.15 21.65 -23.81
C GLN A 251 21.40 20.43 -24.71
N LYS A 252 21.62 19.25 -24.12
CA LYS A 252 21.80 17.98 -24.84
C LYS A 252 20.56 17.59 -25.67
N HIS A 253 19.36 17.95 -25.21
CA HIS A 253 18.14 17.70 -25.97
C HIS A 253 18.01 18.65 -27.17
N ALA A 254 18.32 19.94 -26.99
CA ALA A 254 18.28 20.93 -28.06
C ALA A 254 19.26 20.58 -29.20
N VAL A 255 20.48 20.16 -28.87
CA VAL A 255 21.46 19.69 -29.87
C VAL A 255 20.93 18.49 -30.65
N TYR A 256 20.42 17.48 -29.94
CA TYR A 256 19.85 16.28 -30.56
C TYR A 256 18.67 16.59 -31.52
N MET A 257 17.80 17.53 -31.15
CA MET A 257 16.67 17.91 -32.00
C MET A 257 17.12 18.64 -33.27
N ARG A 258 18.16 19.50 -33.18
CA ARG A 258 18.78 20.13 -34.35
C ARG A 258 19.39 19.11 -35.31
N GLU A 259 20.17 18.17 -34.77
CA GLU A 259 20.79 17.09 -35.57
C GLU A 259 19.76 16.20 -36.27
N ARG A 260 18.62 15.94 -35.62
CA ARG A 260 17.55 15.13 -36.21
C ARG A 260 16.84 15.86 -37.34
N ALA A 261 16.61 17.17 -37.21
CA ALA A 261 15.99 17.97 -38.28
C ALA A 261 16.86 17.95 -39.56
N LEU A 262 18.17 18.15 -39.41
CA LEU A 262 19.13 18.13 -40.52
C LEU A 262 19.27 16.78 -41.24
N LYS A 263 18.86 15.66 -40.62
CA LYS A 263 18.88 14.32 -41.23
C LYS A 263 17.63 13.99 -42.04
N HIS A 264 16.59 14.81 -41.92
CA HIS A 264 15.31 14.63 -42.63
C HIS A 264 15.09 15.69 -43.72
N GLU A 265 16.06 16.57 -43.93
CA GLU A 265 16.23 17.43 -45.10
C GLU A 265 17.12 16.73 -46.14
#